data_AF-A0A377V651-F1
#
_entry.id   AF-A0A377V651-F1
#
_cell.length_a   1.000
_cell.length_b   1.000
_cell.length_c   1.000
_cell.angle_alpha   90.00
_cell.angle_beta   90.00
_cell.angle_gamma   90.00
#
_symmetry.space_group_name_H-M   'P 1'
#
loop_
_entity.id
_entity.type
_entity.pdbx_description
1 polymer ?
#
loop_
_entity_poly.entity_id
_entity_poly.type
_entity_poly.pdbx_seq_one_letter_code
_entity_poly.pdbx_strand_id
1 'polypeptide(L)'
;MLPAEWYTRHGVCLRSGEAVDEVDIQQRRLRIAETWLPWDELVFATGSRPFIPPLPGIDRPQGYALPHPGGRGTYSGDTRPGVVIGGGVLGVEAAAALRRHGGEVTLLHRGSD
;
A
#
# COMPACT_ATOMS: atom_id res chain seq x y z
N MET A 1 6.55 13.92 0.16
CA MET A 1 7.74 14.10 1.03
C MET A 1 7.95 15.58 1.27
N LEU A 2 8.58 15.95 2.38
CA LEU A 2 9.03 17.34 2.60
C LEU A 2 10.23 17.68 1.69
N PRO A 3 10.53 18.97 1.46
CA PRO A 3 11.72 19.40 0.72
C PRO A 3 13.01 18.85 1.35
N ALA A 4 14.04 18.60 0.52
CA ALA A 4 15.30 17.98 0.96
C ALA A 4 15.98 18.80 2.08
N GLU A 5 15.92 20.12 1.99
CA GLU A 5 16.51 21.06 2.94
C GLU A 5 15.90 20.92 4.33
N TRP A 6 14.65 20.49 4.43
CA TRP A 6 13.99 20.25 5.71
C TRP A 6 14.72 19.15 6.50
N TYR A 7 15.07 18.03 5.87
CA TYR A 7 15.72 16.90 6.56
C TYR A 7 17.11 17.29 7.08
N THR A 8 17.93 17.91 6.23
CA THR A 8 19.26 18.37 6.62
C THR A 8 19.20 19.37 7.77
N ARG A 9 18.25 20.32 7.72
CA ARG A 9 18.05 21.32 8.80
C ARG A 9 17.68 20.69 10.14
N HIS A 10 17.04 19.52 10.12
CA HIS A 10 16.61 18.80 11.32
C HIS A 10 17.54 17.63 11.67
N GLY A 11 18.73 17.54 11.05
CA GLY A 11 19.70 16.49 11.35
C GLY A 11 19.26 15.09 10.91
N VAL A 12 18.33 14.99 9.95
CA VAL A 12 17.83 13.73 9.42
C VAL A 12 18.60 13.36 8.16
N CYS A 13 19.28 12.21 8.18
CA CYS A 13 19.86 11.61 6.98
C CYS A 13 18.76 10.86 6.22
N LEU A 14 18.27 11.44 5.12
CA LEU A 14 17.25 10.82 4.27
C LEU A 14 17.90 9.93 3.21
N ARG A 15 17.52 8.65 3.19
CA ARG A 15 17.88 7.69 2.12
C ARG A 15 16.62 7.25 1.39
N SER A 16 16.36 7.87 0.24
CA SER A 16 15.16 7.62 -0.58
C SER A 16 15.48 6.72 -1.76
N GLY A 17 14.52 5.87 -2.15
CA GLY A 17 14.72 4.93 -3.28
C GLY A 17 15.54 3.70 -2.92
N GLU A 18 15.83 3.52 -1.63
CA GLU A 18 16.59 2.39 -1.10
C GLU A 18 15.66 1.47 -0.30
N ALA A 19 15.70 0.18 -0.60
CA ALA A 19 14.94 -0.83 0.13
C ALA A 19 15.83 -1.50 1.18
N VAL A 20 15.28 -1.71 2.39
CA VAL A 20 15.89 -2.57 3.39
C VAL A 20 15.43 -3.99 3.14
N ASP A 21 16.36 -4.87 2.78
CA ASP A 21 16.07 -6.25 2.38
C ASP A 21 16.07 -7.20 3.57
N GLU A 22 16.84 -6.87 4.62
CA GLU A 22 17.06 -7.74 5.76
C GLU A 22 17.38 -6.94 7.04
N VAL A 23 16.98 -7.48 8.19
CA VAL A 23 17.31 -6.95 9.51
C VAL A 23 17.88 -8.08 10.35
N ASP A 24 19.11 -7.89 10.82
CA ASP A 24 19.79 -8.76 11.78
C ASP A 24 19.71 -8.11 13.16
N ILE A 25 18.79 -8.61 13.97
CA ILE A 25 18.52 -8.10 15.32
C ILE A 25 19.65 -8.44 16.28
N GLN A 26 20.30 -9.59 16.10
CA GLN A 26 21.38 -10.05 17.00
C GLN A 26 22.61 -9.17 16.86
N GLN A 27 22.97 -8.82 15.61
CA GLN A 27 24.12 -7.96 15.32
C GLN A 27 23.76 -6.48 15.18
N ARG A 28 22.48 -6.12 15.40
CA ARG A 28 21.95 -4.75 15.35
C ARG A 28 22.33 -4.02 14.07
N ARG A 29 22.04 -4.64 12.94
CA ARG A 29 22.31 -4.10 11.60
C ARG A 29 21.18 -4.40 10.62
N LEU A 30 21.09 -3.60 9.57
CA LEU A 30 20.17 -3.80 8.46
C LEU A 30 20.94 -3.84 7.14
N ARG A 31 20.37 -4.50 6.12
CA ARG A 31 20.98 -4.63 4.80
C ARG A 31 20.21 -3.86 3.75
N ILE A 32 20.94 -3.07 2.98
CA ILE A 32 20.46 -2.40 1.77
C ILE A 32 21.34 -2.89 0.62
N ALA A 33 20.77 -3.63 -0.32
CA ALA A 33 21.52 -4.34 -1.36
C ALA A 33 22.64 -5.20 -0.74
N GLU A 34 23.91 -4.88 -1.02
CA GLU A 34 25.09 -5.59 -0.51
C GLU A 34 25.73 -4.93 0.73
N THR A 35 25.15 -3.82 1.24
CA THR A 35 25.73 -3.04 2.34
C THR A 35 25.02 -3.28 3.66
N TRP A 36 25.79 -3.58 4.71
CA TRP A 36 25.30 -3.64 6.08
C TRP A 36 25.49 -2.32 6.81
N LEU A 37 24.46 -1.88 7.53
CA LEU A 37 24.43 -0.62 8.26
C LEU A 37 24.04 -0.90 9.72
N PRO A 38 24.84 -0.45 10.71
CA PRO A 38 24.53 -0.64 12.11
C PRO A 38 23.41 0.32 12.57
N TRP A 39 22.76 -0.02 13.68
CA TRP A 39 21.78 0.84 14.34
C TRP A 39 21.83 0.70 15.87
N ASP A 40 21.47 1.78 16.56
CA ASP A 40 21.24 1.77 18.00
C ASP A 40 19.77 1.51 18.34
N GLU A 41 18.85 2.11 17.60
CA GLU A 41 17.43 1.84 17.74
C GLU A 41 16.82 1.70 16.35
N LEU A 42 15.91 0.74 16.20
CA LEU A 42 15.27 0.44 14.93
C LEU A 42 13.74 0.54 15.06
N VAL A 43 13.15 1.40 14.24
CA VAL A 43 11.69 1.57 14.15
C VAL A 43 11.22 1.06 12.78
N PHE A 44 10.32 0.07 12.80
CA PHE A 44 9.65 -0.40 11.60
C PHE A 44 8.48 0.52 11.25
N ALA A 45 8.63 1.27 10.16
CA ALA A 45 7.60 2.14 9.58
C ALA A 45 7.25 1.72 8.14
N THR A 46 7.25 0.42 7.84
CA THR A 46 7.11 -0.16 6.49
C THR A 46 5.66 -0.18 5.97
N GLY A 47 4.70 0.28 6.77
CA GLY A 47 3.28 0.28 6.41
C GLY A 47 2.68 -1.14 6.43
N SER A 48 1.67 -1.36 5.59
CA SER A 48 0.96 -2.64 5.47
C SER A 48 0.76 -3.03 4.00
N ARG A 49 0.48 -4.31 3.76
CA ARG A 49 0.11 -4.82 2.43
C ARG A 49 -1.37 -5.22 2.44
N PRO A 50 -2.10 -5.01 1.33
CA PRO A 50 -3.48 -5.47 1.23
C PRO A 50 -3.55 -6.99 1.35
N PHE A 51 -4.56 -7.47 2.07
CA PHE A 51 -4.92 -8.88 2.02
C PHE A 51 -5.62 -9.17 0.69
N ILE A 52 -5.10 -10.14 -0.06
CA ILE A 52 -5.68 -10.61 -1.31
C ILE A 52 -6.31 -11.98 -1.06
N PRO A 53 -7.65 -12.13 -1.16
CA PRO A 53 -8.30 -13.40 -0.92
C PRO A 53 -7.90 -14.43 -2.01
N PRO A 54 -7.75 -15.71 -1.66
CA PRO A 54 -7.38 -16.76 -2.62
C PRO A 54 -8.60 -17.13 -3.48
N LEU A 55 -8.86 -16.34 -4.52
CA LEU A 55 -9.98 -16.55 -5.46
C LEU A 55 -9.42 -16.87 -6.86
N PRO A 56 -10.03 -17.80 -7.61
CA PRO A 56 -9.64 -18.06 -9.00
C PRO A 56 -9.73 -16.79 -9.85
N GLY A 57 -8.62 -16.41 -10.50
CA GLY A 57 -8.53 -15.23 -11.36
C GLY A 57 -8.43 -13.89 -10.64
N ILE A 58 -8.06 -13.87 -9.35
CA ILE A 58 -7.83 -12.63 -8.57
C ILE A 58 -6.64 -11.80 -9.07
N ASP A 59 -5.73 -12.43 -9.81
CA ASP A 59 -4.50 -11.88 -10.39
C ASP A 59 -4.69 -11.34 -11.81
N ARG A 60 -5.91 -11.36 -12.35
CA ARG A 60 -6.18 -10.84 -13.69
C ARG A 60 -5.88 -9.33 -13.76
N PRO A 61 -5.49 -8.79 -14.94
CA PRO A 61 -5.08 -7.39 -15.09
C PRO A 61 -6.13 -6.34 -14.69
N GLN A 62 -7.40 -6.74 -14.63
CA GLN A 62 -8.51 -5.86 -14.23
C GLN A 62 -8.71 -5.79 -12.70
N GLY A 63 -7.96 -6.58 -11.92
CA GLY A 63 -8.00 -6.59 -10.47
C GLY A 63 -7.09 -5.52 -9.86
N TYR A 64 -7.60 -4.76 -8.89
CA TYR A 64 -6.83 -3.75 -8.17
C TYR A 64 -6.87 -4.00 -6.67
N ALA A 65 -5.71 -4.00 -6.04
CA ALA A 65 -5.59 -4.05 -4.59
C ALA A 65 -5.50 -2.63 -4.01
N LEU A 66 -6.17 -2.40 -2.87
CA LEU A 66 -6.15 -1.11 -2.16
C LEU A 66 -5.41 -1.23 -0.82
N PRO A 67 -4.45 -0.33 -0.50
CA PRO A 67 -4.05 0.84 -1.28
C PRO A 67 -3.27 0.46 -2.55
N HIS A 68 -3.59 1.12 -3.67
CA HIS A 68 -2.91 0.90 -4.95
C HIS A 68 -1.69 1.84 -5.06
N PRO A 69 -0.51 1.34 -5.47
CA PRO A 69 0.69 2.17 -5.58
C PRO A 69 0.54 3.33 -6.59
N GLY A 70 -0.30 3.19 -7.61
CA GLY A 70 -0.64 4.27 -8.55
C GLY A 70 -1.62 5.34 -8.02
N GLY A 71 -2.06 5.24 -6.76
CA GLY A 71 -2.98 6.21 -6.14
C GLY A 71 -4.46 5.98 -6.44
N ARG A 72 -5.33 6.89 -5.96
CA ARG A 72 -6.80 6.79 -6.08
C ARG A 72 -7.35 6.92 -7.51
N GLY A 73 -6.56 7.45 -8.45
CA GLY A 73 -7.03 7.77 -9.81
C GLY A 73 -7.02 6.62 -10.81
N THR A 74 -6.45 5.45 -10.47
CA THR A 74 -6.20 4.38 -11.46
C THR A 74 -7.44 3.64 -11.95
N TYR A 75 -8.57 3.80 -11.27
CA TYR A 75 -9.87 3.22 -11.63
C TYR A 75 -10.94 4.31 -11.89
N SER A 76 -10.54 5.58 -11.94
CA SER A 76 -11.43 6.70 -12.24
C SER A 76 -11.73 6.74 -13.74
N GLY A 77 -12.99 6.53 -14.12
CA GLY A 77 -13.47 6.65 -15.50
C GLY A 77 -13.85 5.33 -16.18
N ASP A 78 -13.59 4.18 -15.54
CA ASP A 78 -14.17 2.91 -15.99
C ASP A 78 -15.63 2.83 -15.51
N THR A 79 -16.57 2.83 -16.44
CA THR A 79 -18.01 2.74 -16.17
C THR A 79 -18.54 1.31 -16.21
N ARG A 80 -17.68 0.32 -16.51
CA ARG A 80 -18.09 -1.08 -16.54
C ARG A 80 -18.51 -1.54 -15.14
N PRO A 81 -19.43 -2.52 -15.05
CA PRO A 81 -19.78 -3.14 -13.79
C PRO A 81 -18.55 -3.71 -13.08
N GLY A 82 -18.39 -3.36 -11.81
CA GLY A 82 -17.27 -3.77 -10.96
C GLY A 82 -17.73 -4.29 -9.61
N VAL A 83 -16.85 -5.04 -8.96
CA VAL A 83 -17.06 -5.58 -7.61
C VAL A 83 -15.97 -5.06 -6.69
N VAL A 84 -16.35 -4.52 -5.53
CA VAL A 84 -15.44 -4.22 -4.43
C VAL A 84 -15.55 -5.32 -3.39
N ILE A 85 -14.43 -5.99 -3.12
CA ILE A 85 -14.35 -7.09 -2.15
C ILE A 85 -13.81 -6.53 -0.82
N GLY A 86 -14.66 -6.49 0.20
CA GLY A 86 -14.35 -5.99 1.55
C GLY A 86 -15.16 -4.75 1.93
N GLY A 87 -15.89 -4.83 3.05
CA GLY A 87 -16.75 -3.76 3.58
C GLY A 87 -16.08 -2.88 4.65
N GLY A 88 -14.75 -2.90 4.76
CA GLY A 88 -14.03 -1.96 5.61
C GLY A 88 -14.04 -0.53 5.05
N VAL A 89 -13.54 0.44 5.82
CA VAL A 89 -13.56 1.88 5.46
C VAL A 89 -13.06 2.13 4.03
N LEU A 90 -11.89 1.59 3.67
CA LEU A 90 -11.33 1.75 2.32
C LEU A 90 -12.21 1.14 1.21
N GLY A 91 -12.84 0.00 1.47
CA GLY A 91 -13.73 -0.66 0.51
C GLY A 91 -15.01 0.13 0.29
N VAL A 92 -15.61 0.64 1.37
CA VAL A 92 -16.81 1.50 1.28
C VAL A 92 -16.49 2.81 0.56
N GLU A 93 -15.36 3.44 0.87
CA GLU A 93 -14.92 4.65 0.16
C GLU A 93 -14.66 4.41 -1.32
N ALA A 94 -14.02 3.29 -1.67
CA ALA A 94 -13.76 2.92 -3.06
C ALA A 94 -15.06 2.66 -3.82
N ALA A 95 -16.00 1.91 -3.24
CA ALA A 95 -17.30 1.66 -3.85
C ALA A 95 -18.09 2.97 -4.06
N ALA A 96 -18.08 3.86 -3.06
CA ALA A 96 -18.71 5.17 -3.17
C ALA A 96 -18.05 6.05 -4.25
N ALA A 97 -16.72 6.04 -4.35
CA ALA A 97 -16.00 6.77 -5.38
C ALA A 97 -16.35 6.26 -6.79
N LEU A 98 -16.30 4.94 -7.01
CA LEU A 98 -16.65 4.31 -8.29
C LEU A 98 -18.10 4.63 -8.69
N ARG A 99 -19.05 4.56 -7.74
CA ARG A 99 -20.46 4.95 -7.99
C ARG A 99 -20.59 6.43 -8.37
N ARG A 100 -19.89 7.34 -7.70
CA ARG A 100 -19.90 8.78 -8.04
C ARG A 100 -19.35 9.06 -9.44
N HIS A 101 -18.47 8.21 -9.95
CA HIS A 101 -17.94 8.30 -11.32
C HIS A 101 -18.81 7.60 -12.37
N GLY A 102 -20.03 7.18 -12.03
CA GLY A 102 -21.00 6.62 -12.99
C GLY A 102 -20.85 5.12 -13.25
N GLY A 103 -19.97 4.42 -12.52
CA GLY A 103 -19.83 2.97 -12.63
C GLY A 103 -20.99 2.22 -11.97
N GLU A 104 -21.27 1.01 -12.47
CA GLU A 104 -22.05 0.03 -11.73
C GLU A 104 -21.15 -0.73 -10.76
N VAL A 105 -21.50 -0.80 -9.48
CA VAL A 105 -20.64 -1.32 -8.42
C VAL A 105 -21.43 -2.15 -7.44
N THR A 106 -20.94 -3.35 -7.16
CA THR A 106 -21.41 -4.23 -6.08
C THR A 106 -20.34 -4.28 -5.00
N LEU A 107 -20.72 -3.98 -3.75
CA LEU A 107 -19.85 -4.21 -2.60
C LEU A 107 -20.18 -5.58 -2.01
N LEU A 108 -19.17 -6.47 -2.00
CA LEU A 108 -19.25 -7.78 -1.39
C LEU A 108 -18.48 -7.78 -0.08
N HIS A 109 -19.15 -8.11 1.01
CA HIS A 109 -18.53 -8.32 2.30
C HIS A 109 -19.02 -9.63 2.90
N ARG A 110 -18.11 -10.36 3.56
CA ARG A 110 -18.50 -11.55 4.31
C ARG A 110 -19.35 -11.12 5.50
N GLY A 111 -20.56 -11.66 5.60
CA GLY A 111 -21.39 -11.49 6.79
C GLY A 111 -20.69 -12.03 8.05
N SER A 112 -21.08 -11.50 9.20
CA SER A 112 -20.64 -11.99 10.50
C SER A 112 -21.60 -13.09 10.97
N ASP A 113 -21.44 -14.30 10.44
CA ASP A 113 -21.89 -15.53 11.10
C ASP A 113 -20.72 -16.14 11.87
#